data_AF-A0A1R3FQD6-F1
#
_entry.id   AF-A0A1R3FQD6-F1
#
_cell.length_a   1.000
_cell.length_b   1.000
_cell.length_c   1.000
_cell.angle_alpha   90.00
_cell.angle_beta   90.00
_cell.angle_gamma   90.00
#
_symmetry.space_group_name_H-M   'P 1'
#
loop_
_entity.id
_entity.type
_entity.pdbx_description
1 polymer ?
#
loop_
_entity_poly.entity_id
_entity_poly.type
_entity_poly.pdbx_seq_one_letter_code
_entity_poly.pdbx_strand_id
1 'polypeptide(L)' 'MKQRILKNLQLALGISFGVAIHQYFFMTDGAFDLYRPMVAFAFTFVVSSIGTLLKERIMRKKEIT' A
#
# COMPACT_ATOMS: atom_id res chain seq x y z
N MET A 1 12.93 11.85 -1.61
CA MET A 1 11.88 11.49 -0.62
C MET A 1 10.45 11.74 -1.11
N LYS A 2 10.06 12.97 -1.53
CA LYS A 2 8.66 13.28 -1.93
C LYS A 2 8.07 12.35 -3.01
N GLN A 3 8.80 12.06 -4.09
CA GLN A 3 8.33 11.16 -5.16
C GLN A 3 8.14 9.70 -4.70
N ARG A 4 8.90 9.22 -3.69
CA ARG A 4 8.79 7.84 -3.19
C ARG A 4 7.58 7.65 -2.30
N ILE A 5 7.33 8.61 -1.41
CA ILE A 5 6.11 8.63 -0.58
C ILE A 5 4.89 8.68 -1.49
N LEU A 6 4.93 9.49 -2.55
CA LEU A 6 3.88 9.55 -3.57
C LEU A 6 3.65 8.21 -4.28
N LYS A 7 4.72 7.49 -4.67
CA LYS A 7 4.59 6.15 -5.27
C LYS A 7 3.96 5.14 -4.31
N ASN A 8 4.39 5.12 -3.06
CA ASN A 8 3.86 4.19 -2.06
C ASN A 8 2.41 4.53 -1.69
N LEU A 9 2.07 5.83 -1.68
CA LEU A 9 0.71 6.31 -1.50
C LEU A 9 -0.19 5.91 -2.67
N GLN A 10 0.24 6.11 -3.92
CA GLN A 10 -0.50 5.67 -5.10
C GLN A 10 -0.71 4.16 -5.13
N LEU A 11 0.30 3.38 -4.75
CA LEU A 11 0.19 1.93 -4.61
C LEU A 11 -0.88 1.56 -3.58
N ALA A 12 -0.81 2.15 -2.38
CA ALA A 12 -1.77 1.90 -1.31
C ALA A 12 -3.19 2.29 -1.72
N LEU A 13 -3.36 3.45 -2.37
CA LEU A 13 -4.65 3.88 -2.92
C LEU A 13 -5.18 2.85 -3.92
N GLY A 14 -4.38 2.44 -4.91
CA GLY A 14 -4.79 1.46 -5.91
C GLY A 14 -5.26 0.13 -5.31
N ILE A 15 -4.54 -0.41 -4.32
CA ILE A 15 -4.94 -1.65 -3.64
C ILE A 15 -6.24 -1.44 -2.85
N SER A 16 -6.35 -0.35 -2.09
CA SER A 16 -7.56 -0.06 -1.32
C SER A 16 -8.80 0.16 -2.19
N PHE A 17 -8.65 0.81 -3.34
CA PHE A 17 -9.71 0.93 -4.35
C PHE A 17 -10.10 -0.43 -4.93
N GLY A 18 -9.12 -1.28 -5.24
CA GLY A 18 -9.39 -2.65 -5.70
C GLY A 18 -10.20 -3.46 -4.69
N VAL A 19 -9.88 -3.34 -3.40
CA VAL A 19 -10.62 -3.99 -2.31
C VAL A 19 -12.05 -3.45 -2.20
N ALA A 20 -12.23 -2.13 -2.30
CA ALA A 20 -13.55 -1.51 -2.28
C ALA A 20 -14.40 -1.94 -3.49
N ILE A 21 -13.84 -1.94 -4.70
CA ILE A 21 -14.53 -2.39 -5.93
C ILE A 21 -14.90 -3.87 -5.80
N HIS A 22 -13.96 -4.71 -5.35
CA HIS A 22 -14.23 -6.13 -5.16
C HIS A 22 -15.38 -6.36 -4.17
N GLN A 23 -15.38 -5.64 -3.05
CA GLN A 23 -16.45 -5.73 -2.07
C GLN A 23 -17.79 -5.25 -2.61
N TYR A 24 -17.82 -4.12 -3.31
CA TYR A 24 -19.06 -3.53 -3.80
C TYR A 24 -19.72 -4.34 -4.92
N PHE A 25 -18.92 -4.90 -5.85
CA PHE A 25 -19.45 -5.59 -7.02
C PHE A 25 -19.52 -7.12 -6.88
N PHE A 26 -18.67 -7.73 -6.03
CA PHE A 26 -18.49 -9.18 -5.99
C PHE A 26 -18.79 -9.81 -4.62
N MET A 27 -19.06 -9.02 -3.58
CA MET A 27 -19.60 -9.53 -2.31
C MET A 27 -21.06 -9.11 -2.16
N THR A 28 -21.95 -9.97 -2.64
CA THR A 28 -23.40 -9.73 -2.75
C THR A 28 -24.20 -9.89 -1.46
N ASP A 29 -23.63 -10.49 -0.41
CA ASP A 29 -24.41 -10.91 0.76
C ASP A 29 -24.19 -10.05 2.02
N GLY A 30 -23.42 -8.96 1.94
CA GLY A 30 -23.09 -8.12 3.09
C GLY A 30 -23.11 -6.63 2.78
N ALA A 31 -23.48 -5.81 3.77
CA ALA A 31 -23.34 -4.35 3.68
C ALA A 31 -21.88 -3.97 3.38
N PHE A 32 -21.69 -2.87 2.65
CA PHE A 32 -20.36 -2.37 2.34
C PHE A 32 -19.60 -2.03 3.64
N ASP A 33 -18.51 -2.76 3.91
CA ASP A 33 -17.67 -2.54 5.09
C ASP A 33 -16.40 -1.77 4.70
N LEU A 34 -16.43 -0.46 5.00
CA LEU A 34 -15.37 0.50 4.71
C LEU A 34 -14.07 0.23 5.48
N TYR A 35 -14.08 -0.59 6.54
CA TYR A 35 -12.86 -0.97 7.26
C TYR A 35 -11.93 -1.81 6.40
N ARG A 36 -12.44 -2.71 5.56
CA ARG A 36 -11.61 -3.56 4.68
C ARG A 36 -10.71 -2.75 3.74
N PRO A 37 -11.22 -1.82 2.91
CA PRO A 37 -10.36 -1.01 2.06
C PRO A 37 -9.43 -0.09 2.87
N MET A 38 -9.87 0.44 4.02
CA MET A 38 -9.00 1.25 4.89
C MET A 38 -7.83 0.45 5.49
N VAL A 39 -8.08 -0.77 5.95
CA VAL A 39 -7.03 -1.65 6.47
C VAL A 39 -6.08 -2.07 5.36
N ALA A 40 -6.59 -2.38 4.16
CA ALA A 40 -5.76 -2.69 3.00
C ALA A 40 -4.87 -1.50 2.59
N PHE A 41 -5.40 -0.27 2.68
CA PHE A 41 -4.64 0.96 2.46
C PHE A 41 -3.48 1.10 3.46
N ALA A 42 -3.79 1.13 4.75
CA ALA A 42 -2.80 1.31 5.82
C ALA A 42 -1.75 0.19 5.79
N PHE A 43 -2.25 -1.03 5.63
CA PHE A 43 -1.58 -2.25 5.18
C PHE A 43 -0.39 -1.98 4.25
N THR A 44 -0.79 -1.74 3.02
CA THR A 44 0.07 -1.58 1.86
C THR A 44 1.03 -0.41 2.03
N PHE A 45 0.55 0.71 2.59
CA PHE A 45 1.35 1.91 2.76
C PHE A 45 2.53 1.68 3.72
N VAL A 46 2.27 1.04 4.87
CA VAL A 46 3.30 0.76 5.89
C VAL A 46 4.33 -0.23 5.34
N VAL A 47 3.87 -1.37 4.80
CA VAL A 47 4.76 -2.42 4.29
C VAL A 47 5.62 -1.91 3.12
N SER A 48 5.02 -1.20 2.17
CA SER A 48 5.74 -0.63 1.02
C SER A 48 6.75 0.44 1.46
N SER A 49 6.42 1.26 2.46
CA SER A 49 7.32 2.26 3.01
C SER A 49 8.52 1.62 3.72
N ILE A 50 8.30 0.60 4.55
CA ILE A 50 9.38 -0.14 5.22
C ILE A 50 10.27 -0.83 4.18
N GLY A 51 9.68 -1.52 3.20
CA GLY A 51 10.44 -2.17 2.12
C GLY A 51 11.29 -1.19 1.31
N THR A 52 10.75 0.00 1.04
CA THR A 52 11.49 1.07 0.35
C THR A 52 12.67 1.55 1.18
N LEU A 53 12.47 1.79 2.49
CA LEU A 53 13.53 2.22 3.41
C LEU A 53 14.62 1.16 3.58
N LEU A 54 14.24 -0.12 3.69
CA LEU A 54 15.17 -1.24 3.77
C LEU A 54 16.03 -1.34 2.49
N LYS A 55 15.40 -1.28 1.32
CA LYS A 55 16.10 -1.28 0.03
C LYS A 55 17.12 -0.13 -0.04
N GLU A 56 16.74 1.05 0.42
CA GLU A 56 17.60 2.22 0.45
C GLU A 56 18.82 2.04 1.38
N ARG A 57 18.63 1.47 2.58
CA ARG A 57 19.75 1.14 3.48
C ARG A 57 20.71 0.12 2.88
N ILE A 58 20.19 -0.92 2.22
CA ILE A 58 21.01 -1.96 1.60
C ILE A 58 21.82 -1.38 0.44
N MET A 59 21.19 -0.59 -0.44
CA MET A 59 21.90 0.02 -1.57
C MET A 59 22.99 0.99 -1.11
N ARG A 60 22.73 1.82 -0.08
CA ARG A 60 23.77 2.68 0.50
C ARG A 60 24.93 1.90 1.11
N LYS A 61 24.69 0.77 1.78
CA LYS A 61 25.78 -0.08 2.28
C LYS A 61 26.62 -0.67 1.14
N LYS A 62 25.99 -1.06 0.03
CA LYS A 62 26.67 -1.65 -1.14
C LYS A 62 27.52 -0.64 -1.91
N GLU A 63 27.16 0.64 -1.87
CA GLU A 63 27.88 1.71 -2.57
C GLU A 63 29.17 2.15 -1.85
N ILE A 64 29.30 1.80 -0.56
CA ILE A 64 30.43 2.19 0.30
C ILE A 64 31.48 1.05 0.40
N THR A 65 31.19 -0.14 -0.13
CA THR A 65 32.09 -1.32 -0.15
C THR A 65 32.56 -1.58 -1.58
#